data_AF-A0A2W6Z6B7-F1
#
_entry.id   AF-A0A2W6Z6B7-F1
#
_cell.length_a   1.000
_cell.length_b   1.000
_cell.length_c   1.000
_cell.angle_alpha   90.00
_cell.angle_beta   90.00
_cell.angle_gamma   90.00
#
_symmetry.space_group_name_H-M   'P 1'
#
loop_
_entity.id
_entity.type
_entity.pdbx_description
1 polymer ?
#
loop_
_entity_poly.entity_id
_entity_poly.type
_entity_poly.pdbx_seq_one_letter_code
_entity_poly.pdbx_strand_id
1 'polypeptide(L)'
;MKRVLPAAGLQGPQHYWSVMVALSAKGGFTISDVHGRTNGCSLSTVKDYVRRCASLGHVEPVEERRSIKNRPVMVYRVVDGRVAAPIIRRESFADQRGRQSQQLWTAMRGLKLFTAREVAIAASTPEVPVSEKAARAFIGFLTKGGYLAETTQRTRPGQQARWKLLPAFNTGPLAPASTERGTVLFDRNLQKAVNLNAPEASGRAA
;
A
#
# COMPACT_ATOMS: atom_id res chain seq x y z
N MET A 1 13.15 19.12 -8.31
CA MET A 1 13.69 18.22 -9.36
C MET A 1 12.80 16.98 -9.46
N LYS A 2 12.28 16.68 -10.65
CA LYS A 2 11.34 15.57 -10.89
C LYS A 2 12.13 14.27 -11.10
N ARG A 3 12.00 13.32 -10.16
CA ARG A 3 12.38 11.92 -10.39
C ARG A 3 11.39 11.37 -11.43
N VAL A 4 11.88 11.05 -12.63
CA VAL A 4 11.08 10.39 -13.65
C VAL A 4 10.85 8.95 -13.19
N LEU A 5 9.57 8.59 -13.01
CA LEU A 5 9.15 7.24 -12.65
C LEU A 5 9.22 6.36 -13.90
N PRO A 6 9.80 5.14 -13.84
CA PRO A 6 9.47 4.13 -14.83
C PRO A 6 7.95 3.92 -14.79
N ALA A 7 7.31 3.76 -15.94
CA ALA A 7 5.89 3.49 -16.03
C ALA A 7 5.55 2.33 -15.09
N ALA A 8 4.91 2.63 -13.96
CA ALA A 8 4.52 1.63 -12.99
C ALA A 8 3.47 0.76 -13.68
N GLY A 9 3.89 -0.38 -14.22
CA GLY A 9 2.95 -1.41 -14.63
C GLY A 9 2.01 -1.66 -13.46
N LEU A 10 0.71 -1.71 -13.74
CA LEU A 10 -0.29 -1.98 -12.69
C LEU A 10 0.16 -3.24 -11.93
N GLN A 11 0.18 -3.17 -10.60
CA GLN A 11 0.47 -4.31 -9.73
C GLN A 11 -0.64 -4.48 -8.69
N GLY A 12 -0.79 -5.69 -8.15
CA GLY A 12 -1.75 -5.97 -7.09
C GLY A 12 -3.23 -5.87 -7.55
N PRO A 13 -4.15 -5.47 -6.65
CA PRO A 13 -5.59 -5.45 -6.93
C PRO A 13 -5.99 -4.66 -8.18
N GLN A 14 -5.33 -3.54 -8.47
CA GLN A 14 -5.59 -2.75 -9.68
C GLN A 14 -5.29 -3.54 -10.97
N HIS A 15 -4.22 -4.32 -10.99
CA HIS A 15 -3.86 -5.17 -12.14
C HIS A 15 -4.81 -6.35 -12.29
N TYR A 16 -5.15 -7.01 -11.19
CA TYR A 16 -6.10 -8.13 -11.22
C TYR A 16 -7.45 -7.67 -11.75
N TRP A 17 -7.94 -6.52 -11.28
CA TRP A 17 -9.20 -5.95 -11.70
C TRP A 17 -9.23 -5.58 -13.18
N SER A 18 -8.19 -4.91 -13.70
CA SER A 18 -8.15 -4.54 -15.12
C SER A 18 -8.16 -5.78 -16.02
N VAL A 19 -7.45 -6.85 -15.63
CA VAL A 19 -7.47 -8.14 -16.32
C VAL A 19 -8.86 -8.78 -16.24
N MET A 20 -9.50 -8.78 -15.06
CA MET A 20 -10.86 -9.33 -14.88
C MET A 20 -11.90 -8.60 -15.73
N VAL A 21 -11.85 -7.27 -15.80
CA VAL A 21 -12.75 -6.46 -16.64
C VAL A 21 -12.53 -6.77 -18.12
N ALA A 22 -11.27 -6.81 -18.57
CA ALA A 22 -10.93 -7.11 -19.96
C ALA A 22 -11.35 -8.53 -20.39
N LEU A 23 -11.25 -9.51 -19.49
CA LEU A 23 -11.71 -10.88 -19.74
C LEU A 23 -13.24 -11.00 -19.67
N SER A 24 -13.89 -10.26 -18.77
CA SER A 24 -15.36 -10.23 -18.66
C SER A 24 -16.01 -9.73 -19.96
N ALA A 25 -15.38 -8.77 -20.63
CA ALA A 25 -15.82 -8.30 -21.95
C ALA A 25 -15.73 -9.38 -23.06
N LYS A 26 -14.94 -10.46 -22.84
CA LYS A 26 -14.69 -11.55 -23.79
C LYS A 26 -15.43 -12.85 -23.43
N GLY A 27 -16.40 -12.79 -22.53
CA GLY A 27 -17.20 -13.97 -22.14
C GLY A 27 -16.83 -14.58 -20.77
N GLY A 28 -16.11 -13.84 -19.92
CA GLY A 28 -15.80 -14.25 -18.55
C GLY A 28 -14.38 -14.77 -18.36
N PHE A 29 -14.05 -15.16 -17.13
CA PHE A 29 -12.72 -15.62 -16.75
C PHE A 29 -12.75 -16.69 -15.66
N THR A 30 -11.75 -17.56 -15.68
CA THR A 30 -11.40 -18.38 -14.52
C THR A 30 -10.30 -17.70 -13.70
N ILE A 31 -10.11 -18.15 -12.46
CA ILE A 31 -9.01 -17.69 -11.59
C ILE A 31 -7.65 -17.94 -12.25
N SER A 32 -7.51 -19.04 -12.99
CA SER A 32 -6.28 -19.39 -13.71
C SER A 32 -6.00 -18.45 -14.88
N ASP A 33 -7.05 -17.97 -15.58
CA ASP A 33 -6.89 -17.02 -16.68
C ASP A 33 -6.39 -15.66 -16.19
N VAL A 34 -6.90 -15.20 -15.04
CA VAL A 34 -6.44 -13.97 -14.38
C VAL A 34 -4.98 -14.15 -13.95
N HIS A 35 -4.67 -15.24 -13.23
CA HIS A 35 -3.31 -15.52 -12.77
C HIS A 35 -2.30 -15.61 -13.92
N GLY A 36 -2.66 -16.26 -15.03
CA GLY A 36 -1.79 -16.40 -16.21
C GLY A 36 -1.50 -15.08 -16.93
N ARG A 37 -2.29 -14.02 -16.66
CA ARG A 37 -2.11 -12.67 -17.24
C ARG A 37 -1.57 -11.65 -16.24
N THR A 38 -1.26 -12.09 -15.02
CA THR A 38 -0.76 -11.25 -13.94
C THR A 38 0.63 -11.72 -13.54
N ASN A 39 1.62 -10.82 -13.57
CA ASN A 39 2.99 -11.15 -13.20
C ASN A 39 3.22 -10.88 -11.70
N GLY A 40 4.08 -11.68 -11.07
CA GLY A 40 4.62 -11.38 -9.73
C GLY A 40 3.71 -11.68 -8.53
N CYS A 41 2.66 -12.50 -8.69
CA CYS A 41 1.77 -12.88 -7.60
C CYS A 41 1.48 -14.38 -7.56
N SER A 42 1.18 -14.92 -6.37
CA SER A 42 0.77 -16.33 -6.24
C SER A 42 -0.66 -16.56 -6.70
N LEU A 43 -0.95 -17.76 -7.21
CA LEU A 43 -2.31 -18.20 -7.53
C LEU A 43 -3.26 -18.06 -6.33
N SER A 44 -2.78 -18.33 -5.11
CA SER A 44 -3.56 -18.17 -3.89
C SER A 44 -3.99 -16.72 -3.65
N THR A 45 -3.14 -15.74 -3.97
CA THR A 45 -3.44 -14.31 -3.84
C THR A 45 -4.55 -13.89 -4.80
N VAL A 46 -4.45 -14.31 -6.07
CA VAL A 46 -5.46 -14.03 -7.08
C VAL A 46 -6.79 -14.71 -6.72
N LYS A 47 -6.73 -15.96 -6.27
CA LYS A 47 -7.89 -16.74 -5.81
C LYS A 47 -8.63 -16.05 -4.66
N ASP A 48 -7.89 -15.62 -3.64
CA ASP A 48 -8.45 -14.91 -2.48
C ASP A 48 -9.12 -13.61 -2.90
N TYR A 49 -8.48 -12.85 -3.81
CA TYR A 49 -9.04 -11.60 -4.33
C TYR A 49 -10.35 -11.83 -5.09
N VAL A 50 -10.34 -12.72 -6.09
CA VAL A 50 -11.53 -13.00 -6.93
C VAL A 50 -12.70 -13.50 -6.10
N ARG A 51 -12.47 -14.47 -5.20
CA ARG A 51 -13.53 -15.01 -4.32
C ARG A 51 -14.18 -13.95 -3.47
N ARG A 52 -13.41 -12.94 -3.11
CA ARG A 52 -13.90 -11.89 -2.25
C ARG A 52 -14.57 -10.74 -2.99
N CYS A 53 -14.13 -10.46 -4.21
CA CYS A 53 -14.94 -9.68 -5.13
C CYS A 53 -16.30 -10.35 -5.31
N ALA A 54 -16.34 -11.69 -5.39
CA ALA A 54 -17.59 -12.43 -5.50
C ALA A 54 -18.45 -12.35 -4.23
N SER A 55 -17.88 -12.52 -3.05
CA SER A 55 -18.64 -12.39 -1.79
C SER A 55 -19.21 -10.98 -1.57
N LEU A 56 -18.59 -9.96 -2.17
CA LEU A 56 -19.03 -8.56 -2.10
C LEU A 56 -19.93 -8.15 -3.28
N GLY A 57 -20.27 -9.07 -4.20
CA GLY A 57 -21.13 -8.80 -5.34
C GLY A 57 -20.50 -7.97 -6.47
N HIS A 58 -19.18 -7.77 -6.47
CA HIS A 58 -18.49 -7.11 -7.58
C HIS A 58 -18.26 -8.04 -8.78
N VAL A 59 -18.28 -9.34 -8.53
CA VAL A 59 -18.06 -10.41 -9.50
C VAL A 59 -19.11 -11.48 -9.24
N GLU A 60 -19.61 -12.12 -10.27
CA GLU A 60 -20.59 -13.19 -10.14
C GLU A 60 -20.09 -14.47 -10.83
N PRO A 61 -20.35 -15.66 -10.25
CA PRO A 61 -20.17 -16.92 -10.96
C PRO A 61 -21.25 -17.06 -12.05
N VAL A 62 -20.84 -17.43 -13.26
CA VAL A 62 -21.74 -17.52 -14.42
C VAL A 62 -21.97 -18.97 -14.84
N GLU A 63 -20.89 -19.76 -14.92
CA GLU A 63 -20.97 -21.15 -15.36
C GLU A 63 -19.82 -22.00 -14.79
N GLU A 64 -20.02 -23.32 -14.77
CA GLU A 64 -18.93 -24.27 -14.54
C GLU A 64 -18.43 -24.82 -15.87
N ARG A 65 -17.12 -24.71 -16.10
CA ARG A 65 -16.45 -25.19 -17.31
C ARG A 65 -15.45 -26.30 -16.97
N ARG A 66 -15.18 -27.20 -17.92
CA ARG A 66 -14.07 -28.14 -17.82
C ARG A 66 -12.76 -27.45 -18.21
N SER A 67 -11.77 -27.52 -17.33
CA SER A 67 -10.40 -27.11 -17.65
C SER A 67 -9.76 -28.07 -18.64
N ILE A 68 -8.60 -27.69 -19.20
CA ILE A 68 -7.78 -28.55 -20.08
C ILE A 68 -7.45 -29.91 -19.43
N LYS A 69 -7.33 -29.95 -18.09
CA LYS A 69 -7.08 -31.18 -17.32
C LYS A 69 -8.37 -31.90 -16.89
N ASN A 70 -9.50 -31.62 -17.54
CA ASN A 70 -10.84 -32.14 -17.26
C ASN A 70 -11.38 -31.89 -15.83
N ARG A 71 -10.81 -30.92 -15.11
CA ARG A 71 -11.29 -30.53 -13.77
C ARG A 71 -12.36 -29.45 -13.88
N PRO A 72 -13.42 -29.49 -13.05
CA PRO A 72 -14.42 -28.43 -13.00
C PRO A 72 -13.78 -27.12 -12.52
N VAL A 73 -14.03 -26.03 -13.25
CA VAL A 73 -13.57 -24.68 -12.91
C VAL A 73 -14.72 -23.70 -13.05
N MET A 74 -14.88 -22.83 -12.05
CA MET A 74 -15.91 -21.78 -12.07
C MET A 74 -15.45 -20.61 -12.95
N VAL A 75 -16.32 -20.20 -13.87
CA VAL A 75 -16.18 -18.99 -14.68
C VAL A 75 -16.92 -17.85 -14.00
N TYR A 76 -16.23 -16.72 -13.92
CA TYR A 76 -16.70 -15.50 -13.28
C TYR A 76 -16.85 -14.37 -14.30
N ARG A 77 -17.70 -13.39 -13.98
CA ARG A 77 -17.84 -12.13 -14.72
C ARG A 77 -17.88 -10.94 -13.76
N VAL A 78 -17.26 -9.83 -14.14
CA VAL A 78 -17.39 -8.55 -13.42
C VAL A 78 -18.79 -7.97 -13.66
N VAL A 79 -19.47 -7.61 -12.57
CA VAL A 79 -20.84 -7.05 -12.60
C VAL A 79 -20.85 -5.64 -13.17
N ASP A 80 -19.98 -4.76 -12.65
CA ASP A 80 -19.75 -3.42 -13.20
C ASP A 80 -18.25 -3.20 -13.42
N GLY A 81 -17.83 -3.05 -14.68
CA GLY A 81 -16.43 -2.82 -15.03
C GLY A 81 -15.98 -1.36 -14.99
N ARG A 82 -16.89 -0.41 -14.74
CA ARG A 82 -16.61 1.04 -14.69
C ARG A 82 -16.13 1.47 -13.30
N VAL A 83 -16.39 0.67 -12.28
CA VAL A 83 -15.94 0.96 -10.91
C VAL A 83 -14.43 0.77 -10.79
N ALA A 84 -13.83 1.59 -9.93
CA ALA A 84 -12.44 1.40 -9.52
C ALA A 84 -12.26 0.02 -8.86
N ALA A 85 -11.05 -0.54 -8.99
CA ALA A 85 -10.73 -1.85 -8.45
C ALA A 85 -11.13 -1.96 -6.96
N PRO A 86 -11.99 -2.94 -6.59
CA PRO A 86 -12.39 -3.12 -5.21
C PRO A 86 -11.16 -3.33 -4.32
N ILE A 87 -10.96 -2.43 -3.36
CA ILE A 87 -9.90 -2.54 -2.36
C ILE A 87 -10.45 -3.39 -1.21
N ILE A 88 -10.23 -4.69 -1.31
CA ILE A 88 -10.82 -5.66 -0.41
C ILE A 88 -9.87 -5.96 0.75
N ARG A 89 -10.27 -5.55 1.96
CA ARG A 89 -9.50 -5.75 3.21
C ARG A 89 -10.07 -6.89 4.02
N ARG A 90 -9.27 -7.86 4.52
CA ARG A 90 -9.73 -8.93 5.45
C ARG A 90 -10.57 -8.34 6.59
N GLU A 91 -11.73 -8.92 6.87
CA GLU A 91 -12.58 -8.47 7.99
C GLU A 91 -11.81 -8.59 9.30
N SER A 92 -10.97 -9.64 9.41
CA SER A 92 -9.94 -9.79 10.42
C SER A 92 -8.69 -8.91 10.21
N PHE A 93 -8.85 -7.66 9.73
CA PHE A 93 -7.85 -6.59 9.89
C PHE A 93 -7.78 -6.13 11.37
N ALA A 94 -7.72 -7.09 12.29
CA ALA A 94 -7.04 -6.98 13.57
C ALA A 94 -5.49 -6.93 13.37
N ASP A 95 -5.04 -6.73 12.14
CA ASP A 95 -3.65 -6.52 11.79
C ASP A 95 -3.21 -5.14 12.31
N GLN A 96 -2.69 -5.13 13.53
CA GLN A 96 -2.10 -3.97 14.20
C GLN A 96 -1.15 -3.17 13.28
N ARG A 97 -0.52 -3.87 12.32
CA ARG A 97 0.46 -3.35 11.34
C ARG A 97 -0.02 -2.11 10.59
N GLY A 98 -1.31 -2.03 10.24
CA GLY A 98 -1.88 -0.85 9.57
C GLY A 98 -2.37 0.24 10.53
N ARG A 99 -2.89 -0.17 11.70
CA ARG A 99 -3.50 0.75 12.67
C ARG A 99 -2.45 1.61 13.37
N GLN A 100 -1.32 1.04 13.75
CA GLN A 100 -0.21 1.79 14.36
C GLN A 100 0.33 2.85 13.39
N SER A 101 0.56 2.48 12.13
CA SER A 101 0.99 3.43 11.07
C SER A 101 -0.02 4.56 10.86
N GLN A 102 -1.32 4.24 10.91
CA GLN A 102 -2.39 5.22 10.80
C GLN A 102 -2.43 6.18 11.98
N GLN A 103 -2.28 5.69 13.22
CA GLN A 103 -2.25 6.53 14.41
C GLN A 103 -1.01 7.44 14.42
N LEU A 104 0.16 6.88 14.09
CA LEU A 104 1.40 7.62 13.96
C LEU A 104 1.26 8.75 12.93
N TRP A 105 0.69 8.46 11.76
CA TRP A 105 0.45 9.47 10.72
C TRP A 105 -0.49 10.59 11.19
N THR A 106 -1.60 10.23 11.83
CA THR A 106 -2.55 11.22 12.37
C THR A 106 -1.86 12.12 13.40
N ALA A 107 -1.10 11.54 14.34
CA ALA A 107 -0.35 12.30 15.34
C ALA A 107 0.68 13.23 14.70
N MET A 108 1.50 12.73 13.75
CA MET A 108 2.51 13.55 13.06
C MET A 108 1.91 14.72 12.28
N ARG A 109 0.70 14.59 11.72
CA ARG A 109 0.04 15.71 11.03
C ARG A 109 -0.44 16.81 11.99
N GLY A 110 -0.81 16.44 13.22
CA GLY A 110 -1.16 17.40 14.26
C GLY A 110 0.07 18.06 14.89
N LEU A 111 1.20 17.37 14.91
CA LEU A 111 2.45 17.83 15.52
C LEU A 111 3.33 18.56 14.49
N LYS A 112 3.60 19.86 14.71
CA LYS A 112 4.46 20.65 13.81
C LYS A 112 5.94 20.22 13.86
N LEU A 113 6.41 19.79 15.02
CA LEU A 113 7.78 19.38 15.30
C LEU A 113 7.75 18.34 16.40
N PHE A 114 8.44 17.22 16.22
CA PHE A 114 8.32 16.09 17.15
C PHE A 114 9.55 15.19 17.20
N THR A 115 9.71 14.52 18.34
CA THR A 115 10.62 13.39 18.54
C THR A 115 9.87 12.07 18.33
N ALA A 116 10.58 10.96 18.15
CA ALA A 116 9.98 9.64 18.02
C ALA A 116 9.16 9.24 19.25
N ARG A 117 9.60 9.67 20.46
CA ARG A 117 8.90 9.41 21.72
C ARG A 117 7.60 10.19 21.82
N GLU A 118 7.62 11.48 21.49
CA GLU A 118 6.41 12.33 21.51
C GLU A 118 5.33 11.79 20.57
N VAL A 119 5.69 11.39 19.35
CA VAL A 119 4.71 10.80 18.41
C VAL A 119 4.20 9.47 18.92
N ALA A 120 5.06 8.61 19.48
CA ALA A 120 4.62 7.32 20.01
C ALA A 120 3.56 7.51 21.12
N ILE A 121 3.78 8.44 22.04
CA ILE A 121 2.82 8.77 23.10
C ILE A 121 1.52 9.32 22.50
N ALA A 122 1.60 10.30 21.59
CA ALA A 122 0.44 10.92 20.99
C ALA A 122 -0.40 9.96 20.11
N ALA A 123 0.23 8.96 19.51
CA ALA A 123 -0.41 7.97 18.65
C ALA A 123 -0.94 6.75 19.43
N SER A 124 -0.49 6.54 20.67
CA SER A 124 -0.84 5.35 21.44
C SER A 124 -2.24 5.47 22.02
N THR A 125 -3.02 4.41 21.87
CA THR A 125 -4.37 4.26 22.46
C THR A 125 -4.44 2.93 23.21
N PRO A 126 -5.40 2.73 24.13
CA PRO A 126 -5.57 1.44 24.81
C PRO A 126 -5.73 0.26 23.84
N GLU A 127 -6.41 0.49 22.71
CA GLU A 127 -6.68 -0.53 21.69
C GLU A 127 -5.50 -0.73 20.74
N VAL A 128 -4.69 0.32 20.53
CA VAL A 128 -3.54 0.32 19.62
C VAL A 128 -2.35 0.94 20.34
N PRO A 129 -1.64 0.16 21.19
CA PRO A 129 -0.43 0.65 21.82
C PRO A 129 0.69 0.83 20.78
N VAL A 130 1.39 1.96 20.86
CA VAL A 130 2.49 2.29 19.93
C VAL A 130 3.79 2.42 20.72
N SER A 131 4.76 1.58 20.40
CA SER A 131 6.10 1.68 21.01
C SER A 131 6.94 2.76 20.33
N GLU A 132 7.89 3.34 21.07
CA GLU A 132 8.88 4.27 20.49
C GLU A 132 9.70 3.60 19.36
N LYS A 133 9.96 2.29 19.45
CA LYS A 133 10.63 1.52 18.39
C LYS A 133 9.81 1.51 17.10
N ALA A 134 8.49 1.29 17.19
CA ALA A 134 7.60 1.34 16.03
C ALA A 134 7.53 2.76 15.44
N ALA A 135 7.46 3.78 16.28
CA ALA A 135 7.50 5.17 15.84
C ALA A 135 8.80 5.50 15.10
N ARG A 136 9.97 5.11 15.64
CA ARG A 136 11.26 5.29 14.95
C ARG A 136 11.31 4.61 13.59
N ALA A 137 10.82 3.37 13.50
CA ALA A 137 10.80 2.63 12.24
C ALA A 137 9.94 3.34 11.18
N PHE A 138 8.76 3.82 11.57
CA PHE A 138 7.85 4.53 10.67
C PHE A 138 8.40 5.90 10.27
N ILE A 139 8.98 6.66 11.21
CA ILE A 139 9.68 7.92 10.92
C ILE A 139 10.80 7.67 9.92
N GLY A 140 11.68 6.70 10.16
CA GLY A 140 12.78 6.38 9.25
C GLY A 140 12.31 6.00 7.85
N PHE A 141 11.21 5.25 7.76
CA PHE A 141 10.57 4.92 6.49
C PHE A 141 10.08 6.17 5.74
N LEU A 142 9.39 7.08 6.42
CA LEU A 142 8.91 8.33 5.82
C LEU A 142 10.04 9.31 5.47
N THR A 143 11.09 9.38 6.29
CA THR A 143 12.30 10.19 6.02
C THR A 143 12.99 9.71 4.74
N LYS A 144 13.19 8.40 4.57
CA LYS A 144 13.73 7.83 3.31
C LYS A 144 12.88 8.18 2.09
N GLY A 145 11.56 8.29 2.27
CA GLY A 145 10.63 8.71 1.22
C GLY A 145 10.61 10.21 0.95
N GLY A 146 11.31 11.03 1.74
CA GLY A 146 11.31 12.49 1.63
C GLY A 146 10.10 13.19 2.25
N TYR A 147 9.30 12.51 3.07
CA TYR A 147 8.09 13.09 3.69
C TYR A 147 8.45 13.92 4.93
N LEU A 148 9.46 13.48 5.66
CA LEU A 148 9.92 14.13 6.88
C LEU A 148 11.29 14.76 6.65
N ALA A 149 11.50 15.92 7.26
CA ALA A 149 12.82 16.52 7.39
C ALA A 149 13.30 16.44 8.83
N GLU A 150 14.51 15.94 9.03
CA GLU A 150 15.20 16.03 10.31
C GLU A 150 15.68 17.47 10.52
N THR A 151 15.27 18.07 11.63
CA THR A 151 15.47 19.50 11.92
C THR A 151 16.62 19.76 12.87
N THR A 152 17.02 18.76 13.64
CA THR A 152 18.12 18.86 14.60
C THR A 152 19.09 17.74 14.30
N GLN A 153 20.22 18.08 13.68
CA GLN A 153 21.36 17.17 13.65
C GLN A 153 21.86 17.03 15.08
N ARG A 154 22.09 15.78 15.52
CA ARG A 154 22.55 15.49 16.89
C ARG A 154 23.96 16.06 17.06
N THR A 155 24.06 17.25 17.63
CA THR A 155 25.37 17.92 17.86
C THR A 155 25.96 17.58 19.22
N ARG A 156 25.14 17.04 20.15
CA ARG A 156 25.57 16.66 21.50
C ARG A 156 25.15 15.23 21.86
N PRO A 157 25.97 14.51 22.66
CA PRO A 157 25.58 13.23 23.24
C PRO A 157 24.26 13.37 24.01
N GLY A 158 23.31 12.47 23.77
CA GLY A 158 21.99 12.48 24.44
C GLY A 158 20.92 13.35 23.78
N GLN A 159 21.25 14.20 22.81
CA GLN A 159 20.24 14.99 22.09
C GLN A 159 19.35 14.09 21.23
N GLN A 160 18.04 14.23 21.37
CA GLN A 160 17.05 13.51 20.56
C GLN A 160 16.86 14.23 19.22
N ALA A 161 16.89 13.46 18.14
CA ALA A 161 16.55 13.98 16.82
C ALA A 161 15.07 14.42 16.78
N ARG A 162 14.82 15.52 16.07
CA ARG A 162 13.48 16.09 15.86
C ARG A 162 13.16 16.11 14.39
N TRP A 163 11.95 15.71 14.03
CA TRP A 163 11.45 15.70 12.67
C TRP A 163 10.27 16.64 12.53
N LYS A 164 10.10 17.16 11.32
CA LYS A 164 8.88 17.86 10.88
C LYS A 164 8.33 17.20 9.64
N LEU A 165 7.00 17.09 9.57
CA LEU A 165 6.32 16.74 8.33
C LEU A 165 6.43 17.90 7.35
N LEU A 166 6.91 17.62 6.14
CA LEU A 166 7.00 18.64 5.10
C LEU A 166 5.59 18.97 4.60
N PRO A 167 5.21 20.26 4.50
CA PRO A 167 3.86 20.66 4.09
C PRO A 167 3.43 20.07 2.74
N ALA A 168 4.35 19.98 1.77
CA ALA A 168 4.10 19.40 0.46
C ALA A 168 3.74 17.90 0.49
N PHE A 169 4.04 17.23 1.61
CA PHE A 169 3.82 15.80 1.83
C PHE A 169 2.76 15.53 2.91
N ASN A 170 2.06 16.56 3.40
CA ASN A 170 0.81 16.37 4.13
C ASN A 170 -0.33 16.05 3.14
N THR A 171 -0.26 14.87 2.52
CA THR A 171 -1.05 14.53 1.34
C THR A 171 -2.50 14.15 1.64
N GLY A 172 -2.86 13.94 2.90
CA GLY A 172 -4.22 13.60 3.31
C GLY A 172 -4.30 12.65 4.50
N PRO A 173 -5.51 12.17 4.84
CA PRO A 173 -5.77 11.39 6.04
C PRO A 173 -5.24 9.97 6.04
N LEU A 174 -4.98 9.38 4.88
CA LEU A 174 -4.52 8.00 4.81
C LEU A 174 -3.01 7.95 5.00
N ALA A 175 -2.54 7.14 5.95
CA ALA A 175 -1.11 6.94 6.15
C ALA A 175 -0.45 6.32 4.92
N PRO A 176 0.75 6.80 4.51
CA PRO A 176 1.57 6.10 3.52
C PRO A 176 1.85 4.66 3.97
N ALA A 177 1.83 3.74 3.01
CA ALA A 177 2.02 2.32 3.26
C ALA A 177 3.36 1.83 2.72
N SER A 178 3.98 0.92 3.44
CA SER A 178 5.11 0.15 2.96
C SER A 178 4.61 -1.02 2.11
N THR A 179 5.13 -1.13 0.89
CA THR A 179 4.87 -2.25 -0.03
C THR A 179 6.18 -2.96 -0.37
N GLU A 180 6.08 -4.11 -1.04
CA GLU A 180 7.25 -4.85 -1.55
C GLU A 180 8.33 -5.15 -0.49
N ARG A 181 7.91 -5.62 0.70
CA ARG A 181 8.82 -5.91 1.83
C ARG A 181 9.64 -4.70 2.31
N GLY A 182 9.11 -3.48 2.22
CA GLY A 182 9.76 -2.29 2.78
C GLY A 182 10.63 -1.51 1.82
N THR A 183 10.65 -1.87 0.54
CA THR A 183 11.45 -1.20 -0.48
C THR A 183 10.69 -0.06 -1.17
N VAL A 184 9.36 -0.05 -1.10
CA VAL A 184 8.52 0.95 -1.75
C VAL A 184 7.62 1.63 -0.73
N LEU A 185 7.58 2.96 -0.80
CA LEU A 185 6.61 3.79 -0.10
C LEU A 185 5.48 4.16 -1.04
N PHE A 186 4.26 3.79 -0.68
CA PHE A 186 3.06 4.11 -1.44
C PHE A 186 2.20 5.14 -0.70
N ASP A 187 2.06 6.32 -1.29
CA ASP A 187 1.14 7.35 -0.85
C ASP A 187 -0.28 6.99 -1.29
N ARG A 188 -1.15 6.76 -0.30
CA ARG A 188 -2.53 6.34 -0.55
C ARG A 188 -3.46 7.50 -0.88
N ASN A 189 -3.10 8.74 -0.57
CA ASN A 189 -3.89 9.90 -0.93
C ASN A 189 -3.57 10.34 -2.37
N LEU A 190 -2.28 10.33 -2.75
CA LEU A 190 -1.84 10.69 -4.10
C LEU A 190 -1.85 9.51 -5.10
N GLN A 191 -1.98 8.28 -4.61
CA GLN A 191 -1.82 7.05 -5.40
C GLN A 191 -0.46 6.99 -6.12
N LYS A 192 0.61 7.40 -5.42
CA LYS A 192 1.97 7.46 -5.97
C LYS A 192 2.93 6.59 -5.18
N ALA A 193 3.88 5.96 -5.87
CA ALA A 193 4.92 5.13 -5.27
C ALA A 193 6.29 5.82 -5.33
N VAL A 194 7.10 5.65 -4.28
CA VAL A 194 8.51 6.07 -4.19
C VAL A 194 9.34 4.84 -3.88
N ASN A 195 10.29 4.51 -4.75
CA ASN A 195 11.27 3.46 -4.49
C ASN A 195 12.33 3.99 -3.51
N LEU A 196 12.47 3.34 -2.36
CA LEU A 196 13.38 3.73 -1.28
C LEU A 196 14.81 3.21 -1.47
N ASN A 197 15.03 2.27 -2.40
CA ASN A 197 16.33 1.70 -2.72
C ASN A 197 16.94 2.28 -4.00
N ALA A 198 16.22 3.16 -4.71
CA ALA A 198 16.80 3.86 -5.85
C ALA A 198 17.97 4.73 -5.36
N PRO A 199 19.16 4.66 -6.00
CA PRO A 199 20.30 5.45 -5.57
C PRO A 199 19.93 6.94 -5.56
N GLU A 200 20.33 7.64 -4.51
CA GLU A 200 20.30 9.10 -4.53
C GLU A 200 21.21 9.54 -5.68
N ALA A 201 20.63 10.10 -6.74
CA ALA A 201 21.41 10.83 -7.73
C ALA A 201 22.02 12.03 -7.00
N SER A 202 23.24 11.85 -6.52
CA SER A 202 24.08 12.89 -5.96
C SER A 202 24.38 13.88 -7.07
N GLY A 203 23.54 14.91 -7.17
CA GLY A 203 23.89 16.13 -7.87
C GLY A 203 25.04 16.78 -7.12
N ARG A 204 26.28 16.43 -7.49
CA ARG A 204 27.42 17.33 -7.27
C ARG A 204 27.09 18.60 -8.04
N ALA A 205 26.86 19.69 -7.30
CA ALA A 205 26.89 21.02 -7.88
C ALA A 205 28.31 21.26 -8.42
N ALA A 206 28.36 21.67 -9.69
CA ALA A 206 29.53 22.29 -10.30
C ALA A 206 29.69 23.73 -9.78
#